data_AF-A0A820MLY3-F1
#
_entry.id   AF-A0A820MLY3-F1
#
_cell.length_a   1.000
_cell.length_b   1.000
_cell.length_c   1.000
_cell.angle_alpha   90.00
_cell.angle_beta   90.00
_cell.angle_gamma   90.00
#
_symmetry.space_group_name_H-M   'P 1'
#
loop_
_entity.id
_entity.type
_entity.pdbx_description
1 polymer ?
#
loop_
_entity_poly.entity_id
_entity_poly.type
_entity_poly.pdbx_seq_one_letter_code
_entity_poly.pdbx_strand_id
1 'polypeptide(L)'
;MSQIEQLSSVKGKPMILHEGYIYTVERTTKTKSIFQCKNRDCKGVCRRLLLTLHITCDDDQYNYSSRSWVNNCFLPESIMTDFETGTIKSVKDMLSNILHKGYLFHFSQAVCRQVQSKGLTTKYNADEVFRLNVKQLIALAFAPLDQIITGFDLICDQFDNGADDLLEYFEKTCIETDRKKPQFDHRIWNIHDRVVATVPRPNNSVEGWHNAFADRVALSHPTIVKLGEKIRREQSKCQVDMTKILQSHDIKTKKACYR
;
A
#
# COMPACT_ATOMS: atom_id res chain seq x y z
N MET A 1 -26.46 -1.74 -9.37
CA MET A 1 -26.13 -1.37 -10.76
C MET A 1 -26.93 -2.31 -11.64
N SER A 2 -27.67 -1.80 -12.62
CA SER A 2 -28.43 -2.70 -13.51
C SER A 2 -27.49 -3.48 -14.42
N GLN A 3 -27.78 -4.76 -14.55
CA GLN A 3 -26.94 -5.72 -15.25
C GLN A 3 -27.00 -5.44 -16.77
N ILE A 4 -25.83 -5.42 -17.41
CA ILE A 4 -25.71 -5.34 -18.87
C ILE A 4 -25.35 -6.75 -19.34
N GLU A 5 -26.17 -7.31 -20.20
CA GLU A 5 -25.92 -8.63 -20.79
C GLU A 5 -25.42 -8.45 -22.22
N GLN A 6 -24.29 -9.08 -22.54
CA GLN A 6 -23.71 -9.07 -23.89
C GLN A 6 -24.41 -10.12 -24.75
N LEU A 7 -24.84 -9.70 -25.93
CA LEU A 7 -25.49 -10.55 -26.92
C LEU A 7 -24.73 -10.48 -28.24
N SER A 8 -24.90 -11.50 -29.08
CA SER A 8 -24.41 -11.48 -30.46
C SER A 8 -25.56 -11.69 -31.43
N SER A 9 -25.58 -10.92 -32.51
CA SER A 9 -26.51 -11.20 -33.62
C SER A 9 -26.18 -12.53 -34.28
N VAL A 10 -27.12 -13.09 -35.04
CA VAL A 10 -26.90 -14.28 -35.88
C VAL A 10 -25.74 -14.10 -36.87
N LYS A 11 -25.37 -12.86 -37.19
CA LYS A 11 -24.23 -12.51 -38.06
C LYS A 11 -22.96 -12.12 -37.26
N GLY A 12 -22.88 -12.46 -35.98
CA GLY A 12 -21.72 -12.20 -35.12
C GLY A 12 -21.53 -10.75 -34.66
N LYS A 13 -22.42 -9.81 -35.02
CA LYS A 13 -22.32 -8.41 -34.55
C LYS A 13 -22.60 -8.28 -33.05
N PRO A 14 -21.82 -7.49 -32.30
CA PRO A 14 -22.00 -7.27 -30.87
C PRO A 14 -23.27 -6.46 -30.58
N MET A 15 -24.02 -6.92 -29.58
CA MET A 15 -25.28 -6.35 -29.11
C MET A 15 -25.28 -6.36 -27.57
N ILE A 16 -26.13 -5.54 -26.96
CA ILE A 16 -26.33 -5.56 -25.50
C ILE A 16 -27.81 -5.53 -25.15
N LEU A 17 -28.16 -6.20 -24.06
CA LEU A 17 -29.46 -6.10 -23.40
C LEU A 17 -29.28 -5.31 -22.11
N HIS A 18 -30.05 -4.24 -21.95
CA HIS A 18 -30.03 -3.41 -20.77
C HIS A 18 -31.45 -2.89 -20.48
N GLU A 19 -31.94 -3.13 -19.26
CA GLU A 19 -33.28 -2.71 -18.81
C GLU A 19 -34.40 -3.21 -19.73
N GLY A 20 -34.26 -4.42 -20.30
CA GLY A 20 -35.24 -5.00 -21.22
C GLY A 20 -35.18 -4.46 -22.66
N TYR A 21 -34.22 -3.58 -22.97
CA TYR A 21 -34.03 -3.04 -24.32
C TYR A 21 -32.77 -3.59 -24.97
N ILE A 22 -32.86 -3.87 -26.27
CA ILE A 22 -31.75 -4.37 -27.09
C ILE A 22 -31.09 -3.20 -27.82
N TYR A 23 -29.77 -3.09 -27.70
CA TYR A 23 -28.97 -2.07 -28.38
C TYR A 23 -27.92 -2.70 -29.30
N THR A 24 -27.61 -2.00 -30.38
CA THR A 24 -26.54 -2.33 -31.33
C THR A 24 -25.47 -1.24 -31.30
N VAL A 25 -24.21 -1.59 -31.57
CA VAL A 25 -23.13 -0.61 -31.70
C VAL A 25 -23.42 0.33 -32.86
N GLU A 26 -23.57 1.63 -32.55
CA GLU A 26 -23.75 2.71 -33.53
C GLU A 26 -22.38 3.26 -33.96
N ARG A 27 -21.49 3.50 -32.99
CA ARG A 27 -20.14 4.02 -33.24
C ARG A 27 -19.18 3.60 -32.13
N THR A 28 -17.96 3.24 -32.50
CA THR A 28 -16.86 3.03 -31.56
C THR A 28 -15.81 4.12 -31.74
N THR A 29 -15.27 4.60 -30.63
CA THR A 29 -14.14 5.52 -30.55
C THR A 29 -13.00 4.85 -29.78
N LYS A 30 -11.84 5.50 -29.66
CA LYS A 30 -10.69 4.94 -28.93
C LYS A 30 -10.99 4.61 -27.45
N THR A 31 -11.97 5.26 -26.84
CA THR A 31 -12.24 5.15 -25.40
C THR A 31 -13.66 4.69 -25.05
N LYS A 32 -14.58 4.62 -26.03
CA LYS A 32 -15.99 4.29 -25.77
C LYS A 32 -16.71 3.72 -26.99
N SER A 33 -17.72 2.92 -26.72
CA SER A 33 -18.69 2.41 -27.69
C SER A 33 -20.07 3.03 -27.41
N ILE A 34 -20.67 3.61 -28.44
CA ILE A 34 -21.99 4.22 -28.40
C ILE A 34 -22.99 3.21 -28.93
N PHE A 35 -24.00 2.90 -28.12
CA PHE A 35 -25.02 1.92 -28.44
C PHE A 35 -26.37 2.61 -28.71
N GLN A 36 -27.02 2.20 -29.79
CA GLN A 36 -28.33 2.68 -30.19
C GLN A 36 -29.36 1.57 -30.06
N CYS A 37 -30.52 1.91 -29.49
CA CYS A 37 -31.62 0.97 -29.33
C CYS A 37 -32.10 0.49 -30.71
N LYS A 38 -32.37 -0.81 -30.83
CA LYS A 38 -32.87 -1.43 -32.05
C LYS A 38 -34.35 -1.13 -32.29
N ASN A 39 -35.11 -0.80 -31.24
CA ASN A 39 -36.52 -0.44 -31.37
C ASN A 39 -36.65 1.01 -31.90
N ARG A 40 -37.00 1.15 -33.19
CA ARG A 40 -37.14 2.45 -33.86
C ARG A 40 -38.32 3.27 -33.34
N ASP A 41 -39.32 2.62 -32.73
CA ASP A 41 -40.49 3.27 -32.15
C ASP A 41 -40.28 3.63 -30.66
N CYS A 42 -39.06 3.47 -30.15
CA CYS A 42 -38.69 3.92 -28.83
C CYS A 42 -38.72 5.46 -28.78
N LYS A 43 -39.82 6.04 -28.31
CA LYS A 43 -40.04 7.50 -28.14
C LYS A 43 -39.18 8.13 -27.02
N GLY A 44 -37.91 7.76 -26.92
CA GLY A 44 -36.97 8.29 -25.91
C GLY A 44 -37.02 7.60 -24.54
N VAL A 45 -37.79 6.53 -24.39
CA VAL A 45 -37.87 5.74 -23.14
C VAL A 45 -36.55 5.00 -22.88
N CYS A 46 -35.97 4.43 -23.93
CA CYS A 46 -34.63 3.88 -23.95
C CYS A 46 -33.64 5.04 -24.14
N ARG A 47 -32.92 5.44 -23.07
CA ARG A 47 -31.88 6.46 -23.19
C ARG A 47 -30.77 5.96 -24.11
N ARG A 48 -30.11 6.87 -24.85
CA ARG A 48 -28.91 6.52 -25.62
C ARG A 48 -27.83 6.07 -24.64
N LEU A 49 -27.34 4.84 -24.78
CA LEU A 49 -26.38 4.27 -23.84
C LEU A 49 -24.96 4.56 -24.33
N LEU A 50 -24.24 5.40 -23.59
CA LEU A 50 -22.83 5.67 -23.83
C LEU A 50 -22.03 4.75 -22.93
N LEU A 51 -21.49 3.65 -23.48
CA LEU A 51 -20.72 2.69 -22.70
C LEU A 51 -19.23 2.92 -22.95
N THR A 52 -18.53 3.43 -21.95
CA THR A 52 -17.06 3.45 -21.93
C THR A 52 -16.60 2.04 -21.60
N LEU A 53 -16.57 1.15 -22.60
CA LEU A 53 -15.84 -0.10 -22.49
C LEU A 53 -14.35 0.29 -22.58
N HIS A 54 -13.71 0.49 -21.43
CA HIS A 54 -12.27 0.38 -21.41
C HIS A 54 -11.95 -1.03 -21.92
N ILE A 55 -11.01 -1.14 -22.87
CA ILE A 55 -10.25 -2.39 -23.03
C ILE A 55 -9.38 -2.48 -21.78
N THR A 56 -10.00 -2.71 -20.63
CA THR A 56 -9.34 -3.20 -19.44
C THR A 56 -9.37 -4.70 -19.59
N CYS A 57 -8.19 -5.29 -19.41
CA CYS A 57 -7.98 -6.71 -19.29
C CYS A 57 -9.16 -7.39 -18.59
N ASP A 58 -9.55 -8.52 -19.17
CA ASP A 58 -10.72 -9.30 -18.82
C ASP A 58 -10.91 -9.54 -17.31
N ASP A 59 -12.19 -9.65 -16.96
CA ASP A 59 -12.77 -10.32 -15.80
C ASP A 59 -12.89 -9.58 -14.46
N ASP A 60 -13.84 -8.64 -14.43
CA ASP A 60 -14.69 -8.40 -13.24
C ASP A 60 -15.67 -9.59 -13.04
N GLN A 61 -15.17 -10.73 -12.58
CA GLN A 61 -15.94 -11.63 -11.72
C GLN A 61 -15.32 -11.63 -10.34
N TYR A 62 -15.83 -10.75 -9.47
CA TYR A 62 -15.64 -10.84 -8.02
C TYR A 62 -16.30 -12.13 -7.50
N ASN A 63 -15.63 -13.26 -7.67
CA ASN A 63 -15.99 -14.52 -7.03
C ASN A 63 -15.05 -14.72 -5.85
N TYR A 64 -15.60 -14.68 -4.64
CA TYR A 64 -14.88 -14.74 -3.37
C TYR A 64 -14.31 -16.15 -3.05
N SER A 65 -14.05 -17.00 -4.06
CA SER A 65 -13.81 -18.43 -3.86
C SER A 65 -12.59 -19.06 -4.54
N SER A 66 -11.74 -18.31 -5.26
CA SER A 66 -10.51 -18.87 -5.83
C SER A 66 -9.26 -18.06 -5.47
N ARG A 67 -8.32 -18.73 -4.80
CA ARG A 67 -6.95 -18.25 -4.57
C ARG A 67 -6.21 -18.18 -5.92
N SER A 68 -6.27 -17.04 -6.60
CA SER A 68 -5.21 -16.62 -7.52
C SER A 68 -5.24 -15.10 -7.67
N TRP A 69 -4.37 -14.42 -6.95
CA TRP A 69 -4.15 -12.96 -7.04
C TRP A 69 -3.41 -12.55 -8.32
N VAL A 70 -3.60 -13.26 -9.43
CA VAL A 70 -2.86 -13.01 -10.68
C VAL A 70 -3.75 -12.23 -11.64
N ASN A 71 -4.22 -11.07 -11.19
CA ASN A 71 -4.53 -10.00 -12.13
C ASN A 71 -3.18 -9.48 -12.62
N ASN A 72 -2.77 -9.88 -13.84
CA ASN A 72 -1.53 -9.51 -14.53
C ASN A 72 -1.30 -8.00 -14.76
N CYS A 73 -2.06 -7.12 -14.09
CA CYS A 73 -1.93 -5.66 -14.18
C CYS A 73 -1.36 -5.01 -12.91
N PHE A 74 -1.24 -5.73 -11.78
CA PHE A 74 -0.65 -5.19 -10.55
C PHE A 74 0.81 -5.63 -10.42
N LEU A 75 1.72 -4.85 -11.00
CA LEU A 75 3.16 -5.07 -10.98
C LEU A 75 3.86 -3.87 -10.31
N PRO A 76 3.75 -3.72 -8.99
CA PRO A 76 4.41 -2.62 -8.29
C PRO A 76 5.94 -2.82 -8.33
N GLU A 77 6.69 -1.75 -8.58
CA GLU A 77 8.16 -1.79 -8.54
C GLU A 77 8.68 -2.04 -7.11
N SER A 78 7.96 -1.52 -6.11
CA SER A 78 8.29 -1.73 -4.70
C SER A 78 7.05 -1.80 -3.83
N ILE A 79 7.17 -2.48 -2.70
CA ILE A 79 6.19 -2.50 -1.62
C ILE A 79 6.85 -2.08 -0.32
N MET A 80 6.07 -1.43 0.53
CA MET A 80 6.53 -1.01 1.85
C MET A 80 5.61 -1.58 2.92
N THR A 81 6.18 -2.23 3.92
CA THR A 81 5.42 -2.80 5.04
C THR A 81 6.14 -2.58 6.36
N ASP A 82 5.45 -2.95 7.42
CA ASP A 82 6.02 -3.09 8.76
C ASP A 82 6.97 -4.30 8.80
N PHE A 83 7.79 -4.36 9.85
CA PHE A 83 8.80 -5.40 10.07
C PHE A 83 8.20 -6.68 10.66
N GLU A 84 7.24 -7.27 9.95
CA GLU A 84 6.62 -8.54 10.33
C GLU A 84 7.09 -9.67 9.41
N THR A 85 7.74 -10.69 9.97
CA THR A 85 8.30 -11.81 9.20
C THR A 85 7.24 -12.55 8.37
N GLY A 86 6.02 -12.69 8.90
CA GLY A 86 4.91 -13.33 8.18
C GLY A 86 4.49 -12.53 6.95
N THR A 87 4.40 -11.20 7.09
CA THR A 87 4.07 -10.28 6.00
C THR A 87 5.17 -10.27 4.94
N ILE A 88 6.44 -10.17 5.35
CA ILE A 88 7.59 -10.21 4.44
C ILE A 88 7.63 -11.52 3.65
N LYS A 89 7.43 -12.65 4.32
CA LYS A 89 7.38 -13.96 3.66
C LYS A 89 6.23 -14.04 2.65
N SER A 90 5.03 -13.64 3.05
CA SER A 90 3.84 -13.70 2.18
C SER A 90 3.99 -12.82 0.95
N VAL A 91 4.54 -11.61 1.11
CA VAL A 91 4.86 -10.71 0.01
C VAL A 91 5.86 -11.35 -0.95
N LYS A 92 6.95 -11.93 -0.43
CA LYS A 92 7.95 -12.60 -1.26
C LYS A 92 7.38 -13.79 -2.05
N ASP A 93 6.48 -14.55 -1.44
CA ASP A 93 5.84 -15.70 -2.05
C ASP A 93 4.83 -15.28 -3.15
N MET A 94 4.13 -14.15 -2.95
CA MET A 94 3.12 -13.64 -3.90
C MET A 94 3.71 -12.74 -5.00
N LEU A 95 4.76 -11.99 -4.70
CA LEU A 95 5.34 -10.94 -5.52
C LEU A 95 6.87 -11.11 -5.56
N SER A 96 7.33 -12.16 -6.25
CA SER A 96 8.74 -12.59 -6.22
C SER A 96 9.73 -11.58 -6.83
N ASN A 97 9.26 -10.64 -7.64
CA ASN A 97 10.10 -9.70 -8.40
C ASN A 97 9.97 -8.23 -7.96
N ILE A 98 9.47 -7.96 -6.75
CA ILE A 98 9.29 -6.60 -6.26
C ILE A 98 10.30 -6.24 -5.17
N LEU A 99 10.67 -4.96 -5.11
CA LEU A 99 11.54 -4.47 -4.05
C LEU A 99 10.75 -4.31 -2.75
N HIS A 100 10.96 -5.20 -1.78
CA HIS A 100 10.39 -5.05 -0.45
C HIS A 100 11.23 -4.09 0.39
N LYS A 101 10.62 -2.99 0.84
CA LYS A 101 11.21 -2.06 1.82
C LYS A 101 10.46 -2.07 3.14
N GLY A 102 11.18 -1.96 4.23
CA GLY A 102 10.66 -1.66 5.55
C GLY A 102 10.50 -0.15 5.71
N TYR A 103 9.54 0.27 6.53
CA TYR A 103 9.32 1.69 6.76
C TYR A 103 10.29 2.25 7.82
N LEU A 104 11.05 3.30 7.50
CA LEU A 104 12.08 3.87 8.40
C LEU A 104 11.51 4.25 9.77
N PHE A 105 10.30 4.82 9.82
CA PHE A 105 9.68 5.17 11.11
C PHE A 105 9.48 3.94 11.99
N HIS A 106 9.00 2.83 11.43
CA HIS A 106 8.85 1.57 12.17
C HIS A 106 10.20 0.96 12.55
N PHE A 107 11.22 1.12 11.71
CA PHE A 107 12.59 0.73 12.05
C PHE A 107 13.10 1.51 13.26
N SER A 108 13.03 2.86 13.21
CA SER A 108 13.40 3.74 14.33
C SER A 108 12.60 3.42 15.59
N GLN A 109 11.30 3.17 15.45
CA GLN A 109 10.43 2.82 16.56
C GLN A 109 10.81 1.46 17.19
N ALA A 110 11.20 0.47 16.38
CA ALA A 110 11.66 -0.82 16.87
C ALA A 110 12.93 -0.68 17.72
N VAL A 111 13.92 0.11 17.26
CA VAL A 111 15.13 0.42 18.03
C VAL A 111 14.78 1.11 19.35
N CYS A 112 13.93 2.15 19.31
CA CYS A 112 13.49 2.85 20.51
C CYS A 112 12.72 1.95 21.50
N ARG A 113 11.89 1.01 21.01
CA ARG A 113 11.21 0.03 21.86
C ARG A 113 12.21 -0.88 22.56
N GLN A 114 13.31 -1.24 21.92
CA GLN A 114 14.36 -2.04 22.55
C GLN A 114 15.06 -1.28 23.66
N VAL A 115 15.42 -0.01 23.42
CA VAL A 115 15.94 0.89 24.47
C VAL A 115 15.02 0.88 25.70
N GLN A 116 13.71 0.98 25.48
CA GLN A 116 12.72 0.93 26.58
C GLN A 116 12.68 -0.44 27.26
N SER A 117 12.58 -1.52 26.49
CA SER A 117 12.44 -2.89 27.01
C SER A 117 13.66 -3.36 27.80
N LYS A 118 14.85 -2.82 27.50
CA LYS A 118 16.11 -3.10 28.18
C LYS A 118 16.38 -2.19 29.38
N GLY A 119 15.41 -1.35 29.76
CA GLY A 119 15.56 -0.43 30.90
C GLY A 119 16.49 0.76 30.64
N LEU A 120 16.87 1.02 29.37
CA LEU A 120 17.82 2.06 28.99
C LEU A 120 17.17 3.44 28.82
N THR A 121 15.86 3.59 29.06
CA THR A 121 15.11 4.85 28.90
C THR A 121 15.72 6.00 29.70
N THR A 122 16.06 5.78 30.98
CA THR A 122 16.63 6.82 31.84
C THR A 122 17.98 7.29 31.29
N LYS A 123 18.83 6.34 30.86
CA LYS A 123 20.13 6.63 30.25
C LYS A 123 19.96 7.41 28.95
N TYR A 124 19.06 6.97 28.06
CA TYR A 124 18.74 7.67 26.80
C TYR A 124 18.27 9.12 27.00
N ASN A 125 17.54 9.41 28.07
CA ASN A 125 17.08 10.76 28.35
C ASN A 125 18.16 11.65 28.99
N ALA A 126 18.99 11.08 29.87
CA ALA A 126 19.99 11.83 30.63
C ALA A 126 21.34 12.00 29.89
N ASP A 127 21.75 11.01 29.11
CA ASP A 127 23.04 10.95 28.43
C ASP A 127 22.89 11.28 26.94
N GLU A 128 23.48 12.40 26.54
CA GLU A 128 23.46 12.86 25.16
C GLU A 128 24.31 11.99 24.22
N VAL A 129 25.44 11.47 24.69
CA VAL A 129 26.34 10.62 23.91
C VAL A 129 25.66 9.29 23.63
N PHE A 130 25.13 8.64 24.67
CA PHE A 130 24.37 7.39 24.50
C PHE A 130 23.19 7.58 23.53
N ARG A 131 22.44 8.67 23.68
CA ARG A 131 21.33 9.01 22.78
C ARG A 131 21.79 9.23 21.34
N LEU A 132 22.94 9.86 21.12
CA LEU A 132 23.53 10.04 19.81
C LEU A 132 23.90 8.70 19.18
N ASN A 133 24.55 7.80 19.94
CA ASN A 133 24.94 6.48 19.46
C ASN A 133 23.72 5.64 19.06
N VAL A 134 22.63 5.68 19.84
CA VAL A 134 21.35 5.04 19.46
C VAL A 134 20.79 5.63 18.17
N LYS A 135 20.88 6.95 17.97
CA LYS A 135 20.47 7.59 16.71
C LYS A 135 21.37 7.20 15.54
N GLN A 136 22.66 6.97 15.77
CA GLN A 136 23.57 6.48 14.74
C GLN A 136 23.22 5.05 14.31
N LEU A 137 22.79 4.16 15.23
CA LEU A 137 22.26 2.84 14.87
C LEU A 137 21.08 2.95 13.89
N ILE A 138 20.16 3.89 14.14
CA ILE A 138 19.07 4.19 13.21
C ILE A 138 19.60 4.78 11.89
N ALA A 139 20.63 5.61 11.96
CA ALA A 139 21.24 6.26 10.81
C ALA A 139 21.96 5.28 9.86
N LEU A 140 22.31 4.07 10.31
CA LEU A 140 22.82 3.01 9.43
C LEU A 140 21.87 2.68 8.27
N ALA A 141 20.57 2.94 8.41
CA ALA A 141 19.60 2.80 7.31
C ALA A 141 19.91 3.70 6.10
N PHE A 142 20.74 4.73 6.30
CA PHE A 142 21.18 5.66 5.26
C PHE A 142 22.58 5.35 4.74
N ALA A 143 23.31 4.40 5.31
CA ALA A 143 24.63 4.02 4.82
C ALA A 143 24.53 3.22 3.51
N PRO A 144 25.53 3.30 2.62
CA PRO A 144 25.69 2.33 1.54
C PRO A 144 25.71 0.90 2.09
N LEU A 145 25.16 -0.06 1.35
CA LEU A 145 25.00 -1.45 1.84
C LEU A 145 26.35 -2.09 2.24
N ASP A 146 27.40 -1.80 1.47
CA ASP A 146 28.77 -2.27 1.70
C ASP A 146 29.44 -1.63 2.93
N GLN A 147 28.89 -0.53 3.45
CA GLN A 147 29.41 0.17 4.62
C GLN A 147 28.64 -0.14 5.90
N ILE A 148 27.54 -0.89 5.85
CA ILE A 148 26.69 -1.17 7.01
C ILE A 148 27.47 -1.88 8.11
N ILE A 149 28.24 -2.92 7.77
CA ILE A 149 28.96 -3.73 8.76
C ILE A 149 30.05 -2.88 9.43
N THR A 150 30.91 -2.25 8.64
CA THR A 150 31.95 -1.34 9.15
C THR A 150 31.37 -0.19 9.97
N GLY A 151 30.26 0.40 9.51
CA GLY A 151 29.58 1.46 10.24
C GLY A 151 29.02 0.98 11.58
N PHE A 152 28.48 -0.23 11.64
CA PHE A 152 28.02 -0.84 12.88
C PHE A 152 29.17 -1.06 13.87
N ASP A 153 30.30 -1.63 13.41
CA ASP A 153 31.48 -1.86 14.25
C ASP A 153 32.00 -0.55 14.88
N LEU A 154 32.10 0.52 14.07
CA LEU A 154 32.51 1.84 14.55
C LEU A 154 31.54 2.45 15.56
N ILE A 155 30.25 2.15 15.47
CA ILE A 155 29.24 2.61 16.42
C ILE A 155 29.35 1.80 17.72
N CYS A 156 29.57 0.49 17.64
CA CYS A 156 29.76 -0.38 18.81
C CYS A 156 30.91 0.12 19.69
N ASP A 157 32.03 0.53 19.09
CA ASP A 157 33.19 1.08 19.82
C ASP A 157 32.89 2.41 20.55
N GLN A 158 31.81 3.11 20.19
CA GLN A 158 31.38 4.35 20.84
C GLN A 158 30.47 4.12 22.05
N PHE A 159 29.88 2.92 22.18
CA PHE A 159 29.03 2.60 23.32
C PHE A 159 29.89 2.33 24.56
N ASP A 160 29.42 2.85 25.69
CA ASP A 160 29.96 2.52 27.00
C ASP A 160 29.40 1.19 27.52
N ASN A 161 30.04 0.65 28.55
CA ASN A 161 29.60 -0.60 29.19
C ASN A 161 28.12 -0.50 29.61
N GLY A 162 27.32 -1.52 29.28
CA GLY A 162 25.89 -1.58 29.64
C GLY A 162 24.91 -1.32 28.50
N ALA A 163 25.38 -1.25 27.25
CA ALA A 163 24.52 -1.26 26.06
C ALA A 163 24.50 -2.63 25.33
N ASP A 164 25.19 -3.64 25.88
CA ASP A 164 25.46 -4.92 25.23
C ASP A 164 24.19 -5.61 24.73
N ASP A 165 23.14 -5.66 25.57
CA ASP A 165 21.83 -6.21 25.23
C ASP A 165 21.16 -5.53 24.01
N LEU A 166 21.37 -4.23 23.84
CA LEU A 166 20.82 -3.46 22.72
C LEU A 166 21.62 -3.75 21.44
N LEU A 167 22.96 -3.80 21.56
CA LEU A 167 23.85 -4.10 20.45
C LEU A 167 23.68 -5.53 19.97
N GLU A 168 23.58 -6.51 20.88
CA GLU A 168 23.30 -7.92 20.53
C GLU A 168 21.95 -8.06 19.82
N TYR A 169 20.92 -7.35 20.29
CA TYR A 169 19.64 -7.29 19.60
C TYR A 169 19.80 -6.75 18.18
N PHE A 170 20.50 -5.63 18.02
CA PHE A 170 20.64 -4.95 16.73
C PHE A 170 21.45 -5.80 15.76
N GLU A 171 22.55 -6.40 16.22
CA GLU A 171 23.38 -7.32 15.46
C GLU A 171 22.55 -8.49 14.95
N LYS A 172 21.86 -9.21 15.84
CA LYS A 172 21.01 -10.35 15.49
C LYS A 172 19.90 -9.99 14.49
N THR A 173 19.33 -8.80 14.63
CA THR A 173 18.14 -8.39 13.88
C THR A 173 18.50 -7.81 12.52
N CYS A 174 19.60 -7.05 12.44
CA CYS A 174 19.91 -6.19 11.31
C CYS A 174 21.26 -6.47 10.66
N ILE A 175 22.25 -7.04 11.37
CA ILE A 175 23.61 -7.17 10.86
C ILE A 175 23.87 -8.60 10.37
N GLU A 176 24.48 -8.70 9.18
CA GLU A 176 24.92 -9.98 8.65
C GLU A 176 26.35 -10.22 9.10
N THR A 177 26.60 -11.42 9.61
CA THR A 177 27.94 -11.87 9.99
C THR A 177 28.26 -13.15 9.22
N ASP A 178 29.54 -13.50 9.11
CA ASP A 178 29.99 -14.73 8.44
C ASP A 178 29.31 -16.00 8.99
N ARG A 179 28.82 -15.95 10.23
CA ARG A 179 28.22 -17.08 10.93
C ARG A 179 26.70 -17.09 10.86
N LYS A 180 26.05 -15.95 10.58
CA LYS A 180 24.61 -15.82 10.76
C LYS A 180 23.99 -14.73 9.89
N LYS A 181 22.90 -15.08 9.23
CA LYS A 181 22.03 -14.13 8.52
C LYS A 181 21.19 -13.33 9.52
N PRO A 182 20.98 -12.03 9.26
CA PRO A 182 20.12 -11.20 10.10
C PRO A 182 18.66 -11.64 9.95
N GLN A 183 17.85 -11.30 10.95
CA GLN A 183 16.39 -11.50 10.85
C GLN A 183 15.79 -10.71 9.67
N PHE A 184 16.32 -9.51 9.42
CA PHE A 184 15.92 -8.68 8.29
C PHE A 184 17.14 -8.32 7.43
N ASP A 185 17.08 -8.69 6.16
CA ASP A 185 18.09 -8.37 5.14
C ASP A 185 18.30 -6.85 5.07
N HIS A 186 19.55 -6.41 4.89
CA HIS A 186 19.92 -5.00 4.81
C HIS A 186 19.07 -4.24 3.80
N ARG A 187 18.75 -4.86 2.67
CA ARG A 187 17.96 -4.25 1.60
C ARG A 187 16.54 -3.90 2.03
N ILE A 188 16.00 -4.55 3.06
CA ILE A 188 14.65 -4.28 3.56
C ILE A 188 14.65 -2.94 4.30
N TRP A 189 15.47 -2.77 5.34
CA TRP A 189 15.45 -1.57 6.18
C TRP A 189 16.30 -0.41 5.63
N ASN A 190 17.21 -0.68 4.70
CA ASN A 190 18.03 0.36 4.07
C ASN A 190 17.22 1.24 3.10
N ILE A 191 17.45 2.55 3.21
CA ILE A 191 16.81 3.59 2.40
C ILE A 191 17.80 4.48 1.64
N HIS A 192 19.11 4.18 1.68
CA HIS A 192 20.16 4.97 1.01
C HIS A 192 19.79 5.29 -0.44
N ASP A 193 19.52 4.26 -1.25
CA ASP A 193 19.23 4.44 -2.67
C ASP A 193 17.95 5.23 -2.93
N ARG A 194 16.96 5.13 -2.02
CA ARG A 194 15.70 5.90 -2.12
C ARG A 194 15.94 7.38 -1.87
N VAL A 195 16.81 7.70 -0.91
CA VAL A 195 17.20 9.07 -0.58
C VAL A 195 17.99 9.67 -1.73
N VAL A 196 18.96 8.93 -2.27
CA VAL A 196 19.75 9.35 -3.45
C VAL A 196 18.85 9.57 -4.67
N ALA A 197 17.88 8.68 -4.89
CA ALA A 197 16.91 8.80 -5.98
C ALA A 197 15.78 9.82 -5.72
N THR A 198 15.80 10.55 -4.60
CA THR A 198 14.78 11.54 -4.20
C THR A 198 13.34 11.00 -4.18
N VAL A 199 13.18 9.69 -3.95
CA VAL A 199 11.85 9.07 -3.91
C VAL A 199 11.11 9.60 -2.67
N PRO A 200 9.89 10.17 -2.82
CA PRO A 200 9.13 10.71 -1.70
C PRO A 200 8.95 9.70 -0.57
N ARG A 201 9.06 10.16 0.67
CA ARG A 201 8.72 9.34 1.85
C ARG A 201 7.20 9.14 1.84
N PRO A 202 6.70 7.89 1.78
CA PRO A 202 5.25 7.65 1.70
C PRO A 202 4.47 7.89 3.01
N ASN A 203 5.14 8.43 4.05
CA ASN A 203 4.58 8.57 5.40
C ASN A 203 3.24 9.30 5.44
N ASN A 204 3.20 10.48 4.82
CA ASN A 204 2.16 11.45 5.12
C ASN A 204 0.78 10.92 4.67
N SER A 205 0.72 10.18 3.57
CA SER A 205 -0.55 9.67 3.05
C SER A 205 -1.13 8.54 3.90
N VAL A 206 -0.30 7.62 4.38
CA VAL A 206 -0.77 6.46 5.17
C VAL A 206 -1.13 6.89 6.58
N GLU A 207 -0.26 7.64 7.27
CA GLU A 207 -0.57 8.22 8.58
C GLU A 207 -1.77 9.17 8.50
N GLY A 208 -1.84 10.00 7.45
CA GLY A 208 -2.98 10.88 7.21
C GLY A 208 -4.29 10.10 7.05
N TRP A 209 -4.25 8.97 6.35
CA TRP A 209 -5.41 8.09 6.22
C TRP A 209 -5.78 7.44 7.56
N HIS A 210 -4.81 6.90 8.31
CA HIS A 210 -5.03 6.32 9.63
C HIS A 210 -5.65 7.31 10.61
N ASN A 211 -5.09 8.52 10.71
CA ASN A 211 -5.61 9.57 11.58
C ASN A 211 -7.03 9.97 11.18
N ALA A 212 -7.25 10.23 9.89
CA ALA A 212 -8.58 10.60 9.42
C ALA A 212 -9.59 9.46 9.59
N PHE A 213 -9.18 8.20 9.48
CA PHE A 213 -10.03 7.05 9.72
C PHE A 213 -10.33 6.88 11.21
N ALA A 214 -9.34 7.03 12.10
CA ALA A 214 -9.53 7.02 13.54
C ALA A 214 -10.53 8.10 13.99
N ASP A 215 -10.41 9.31 13.44
CA ASP A 215 -11.36 10.40 13.65
C ASP A 215 -12.78 10.04 13.17
N ARG A 216 -12.91 9.36 12.03
CA ARG A 216 -14.21 8.91 11.51
C ARG A 216 -14.81 7.77 12.32
N VAL A 217 -13.97 6.88 12.87
CA VAL A 217 -14.39 5.83 13.79
C VAL A 217 -14.88 6.45 15.10
N ALA A 218 -14.18 7.46 15.62
CA ALA A 218 -14.49 8.24 16.82
C ALA A 218 -14.72 7.37 18.07
N LEU A 219 -14.03 6.23 18.16
CA LEU A 219 -14.12 5.27 19.26
C LEU A 219 -12.73 4.68 19.51
N SER A 220 -12.25 4.70 20.76
CA SER A 220 -10.94 4.12 21.11
C SER A 220 -10.93 2.59 21.03
N HIS A 221 -12.05 1.95 21.34
CA HIS A 221 -12.21 0.49 21.35
C HIS A 221 -13.54 0.08 20.69
N PRO A 222 -13.66 0.20 19.36
CA PRO A 222 -14.88 -0.21 18.67
C PRO A 222 -15.06 -1.73 18.76
N THR A 223 -16.31 -2.18 18.97
CA THR A 223 -16.64 -3.59 18.77
C THR A 223 -16.44 -3.97 17.31
N ILE A 224 -16.20 -5.24 17.02
CA ILE A 224 -16.00 -5.72 15.64
C ILE A 224 -17.15 -5.32 14.70
N VAL A 225 -18.38 -5.30 15.22
CA VAL A 225 -19.57 -4.87 14.48
C VAL A 225 -19.49 -3.39 14.11
N LYS A 226 -19.18 -2.52 15.08
CA LYS A 226 -19.03 -1.07 14.85
C LYS A 226 -17.86 -0.76 13.91
N LEU A 227 -16.74 -1.48 14.08
CA LEU A 227 -15.61 -1.35 13.18
C LEU A 227 -15.99 -1.76 11.74
N GLY A 228 -16.68 -2.89 11.58
CA GLY A 228 -17.16 -3.37 10.27
C GLY A 228 -18.13 -2.39 9.60
N GLU A 229 -19.00 -1.71 10.35
CA GLU A 229 -19.82 -0.62 9.82
C GLU A 229 -19.00 0.56 9.32
N LYS A 230 -17.98 0.98 10.06
CA LYS A 230 -17.10 2.09 9.67
C LYS A 230 -16.27 1.74 8.43
N ILE A 231 -15.71 0.52 8.37
CA ILE A 231 -14.97 0.03 7.20
C ILE A 231 -15.88 0.02 5.96
N ARG A 232 -17.13 -0.48 6.08
CA ARG A 232 -18.08 -0.45 4.96
C ARG A 232 -18.36 0.96 4.46
N ARG A 233 -18.50 1.93 5.37
CA ARG A 233 -18.69 3.34 4.98
C ARG A 233 -17.47 3.90 4.23
N GLU A 234 -16.27 3.57 4.67
CA GLU A 234 -15.04 3.95 3.95
C GLU A 234 -14.97 3.34 2.57
N GLN A 235 -15.28 2.06 2.45
CA GLN A 235 -15.34 1.37 1.16
C GLN A 235 -16.34 2.05 0.21
N SER A 236 -17.56 2.33 0.67
CA SER A 236 -18.58 3.03 -0.12
C SER A 236 -18.09 4.42 -0.57
N LYS A 237 -17.40 5.16 0.31
CA LYS A 237 -16.82 6.45 -0.03
C LYS A 237 -15.73 6.31 -1.10
N CYS A 238 -14.80 5.37 -0.94
CA CYS A 238 -13.74 5.10 -1.91
C CYS A 238 -14.31 4.72 -3.28
N GLN A 239 -15.35 3.89 -3.35
CA GLN A 239 -16.00 3.51 -4.60
C GLN A 239 -16.66 4.70 -5.32
N VAL A 240 -17.33 5.58 -4.57
CA VAL A 240 -17.89 6.83 -5.12
C VAL A 240 -16.79 7.73 -5.67
N ASP A 241 -15.70 7.87 -4.93
CA ASP A 241 -14.55 8.67 -5.32
C ASP A 241 -13.88 8.09 -6.58
N MET A 242 -13.63 6.78 -6.64
CA MET A 242 -13.13 6.10 -7.85
C MET A 242 -14.05 6.33 -9.06
N THR A 243 -15.37 6.23 -8.88
CA THR A 243 -16.34 6.46 -9.96
C THR A 243 -16.25 7.88 -10.51
N LYS A 244 -16.09 8.88 -9.63
CA LYS A 244 -15.88 10.28 -10.04
C LYS A 244 -14.60 10.45 -10.85
N ILE A 245 -13.48 9.87 -10.40
CA ILE A 245 -12.21 9.92 -11.15
C ILE A 245 -12.36 9.29 -12.53
N LEU A 246 -12.99 8.11 -12.62
CA LEU A 246 -13.23 7.43 -13.90
C LEU A 246 -14.11 8.26 -14.85
N GLN A 247 -15.03 9.04 -14.28
CA GLN A 247 -15.84 10.01 -15.02
C GLN A 247 -15.11 11.35 -15.26
N SER A 248 -13.80 11.42 -15.04
CA SER A 248 -12.97 12.63 -15.17
C SER A 248 -13.47 13.82 -14.34
N HIS A 249 -14.16 13.57 -13.22
CA HIS A 249 -14.53 14.59 -12.26
C HIS A 249 -13.39 14.82 -11.27
N ASP A 250 -13.15 16.08 -10.92
CA ASP A 250 -12.22 16.43 -9.85
C ASP A 250 -12.76 15.99 -8.48
N ILE A 251 -11.95 15.25 -7.74
CA ILE A 251 -12.22 15.02 -6.31
C ILE A 251 -11.61 16.16 -5.52
N LYS A 252 -12.47 16.87 -4.77
CA LYS A 252 -12.01 17.80 -3.74
C LYS A 252 -11.38 17.02 -2.59
N THR A 253 -10.07 16.79 -2.65
CA THR A 253 -9.30 16.44 -1.46
C THR A 253 -9.11 17.72 -0.65
N LYS A 254 -9.64 17.79 0.58
CA LYS A 254 -9.14 18.79 1.53
C LYS A 254 -7.64 18.51 1.66
N LYS A 255 -6.78 19.45 1.25
CA LYS A 255 -5.35 19.37 1.58
C LYS A 255 -5.26 19.21 3.08
N ALA A 256 -4.83 18.04 3.56
CA ALA A 256 -4.40 17.91 4.94
C ALA A 256 -3.17 18.84 5.07
N CYS A 257 -3.37 19.96 5.75
CA CYS A 257 -2.26 20.81 6.17
C CYS A 257 -1.66 20.06 7.35
N TYR A 258 -0.59 19.29 7.11
CA TYR A 258 0.21 18.71 8.19
C TYR A 258 0.96 19.88 8.84
N ARG A 259 0.54 20.26 10.05
CA ARG A 259 1.31 21.17 10.92
C ARG A 259 2.36 20.36 11.66
#